data_AF-A0A183H7V5-F1
#
_entry.id   AF-A0A183H7V5-F1
#
_cell.length_a   1.000
_cell.length_b   1.000
_cell.length_c   1.000
_cell.angle_alpha   90.00
_cell.angle_beta   90.00
_cell.angle_gamma   90.00
#
_symmetry.space_group_name_H-M   'P 1'
#
loop_
_entity.id
_entity.type
_entity.pdbx_description
1 polymer ?
#
loop_
_entity_poly.entity_id
_entity_poly.type
_entity_poly.pdbx_seq_one_letter_code
_entity_poly.pdbx_strand_id
1 'polypeptide(L)'
;MEAQSGEESAAKTPIPPTAVLPTTQPTAALFTGIMESSEGKAVVPNMNANDDELGPLKEISARGRLPLKDRSDSIVPTEGHEGILIAPKLYKGQTVAVYTSGGDASGMNSAVRSVVRMGLYLGCQVYFIYEGYQGMVDGGEYIKEAEWDSVSDIIQKGGTIIGSARCKDFQERAGRLRAAENLIKKQITNLVCIGGDGSLTGANLFRQEWPSLVQELFESGRITKNETELCRNIQIVGLVGSIDNDFCGTDMTIGTDTALQRIIDAIDSVVSTAHSHQRTFVIEVMGRHCGYLALVAALASEAHFCFIPEWPVPVDWPAVLCHKLQVMRNEGSRLNIIIVAEGALDRDGKAITANQVRDVVKQQLHYDTRVTVLGHVQRGGSPSAFDRLLGCRMGAEAVLALMEMTPDSEPCVVSIDGNAIVRVPLMQCVHRTQAVQKAMETHDWDTAVKLRGRSFQRNLETYRLLTKLEPKSDKPANEPSYNVAVINVGAPAGGMNAVVRSFVRMGIHRGCKVYGVRNSFEGLANGDLKEMSWKDVNGWVMHGGSFLGTKKQLPEKNMSQVAATMEKFQIHGLLIVGGFEVFFNLIIFENK
;
A
#
# COMPACT_ATOMS: atom_id res chain seq x y z
N MET A 1 -70.77 23.23 23.12
CA MET A 1 -70.67 21.76 23.09
C MET A 1 -69.23 21.41 23.34
N GLU A 2 -69.03 20.70 24.44
CA GLU A 2 -67.77 20.25 25.03
C GLU A 2 -67.09 19.15 24.22
N ALA A 3 -65.89 18.82 24.72
CA ALA A 3 -65.17 17.54 24.65
C ALA A 3 -64.18 17.37 23.47
N GLN A 4 -62.97 16.83 23.64
CA GLN A 4 -62.23 16.37 24.83
C GLN A 4 -60.77 16.11 24.42
N SER A 5 -59.90 16.19 25.42
CA SER A 5 -58.47 15.85 25.47
C SER A 5 -58.13 14.38 25.18
N GLY A 6 -56.92 14.14 24.66
CA GLY A 6 -56.30 12.81 24.61
C GLY A 6 -54.79 12.91 24.36
N GLU A 7 -54.02 13.07 25.43
CA GLU A 7 -52.57 12.81 25.46
C GLU A 7 -52.34 11.29 25.46
N GLU A 8 -51.45 10.80 24.59
CA GLU A 8 -50.94 9.42 24.65
C GLU A 8 -49.47 9.44 25.06
N SER A 9 -49.22 8.95 26.28
CA SER A 9 -47.90 8.74 26.85
C SER A 9 -47.25 7.48 26.26
N ALA A 10 -46.10 7.62 25.60
CA ALA A 10 -45.26 6.49 25.25
C ALA A 10 -44.44 6.03 26.47
N ALA A 11 -44.80 4.88 27.03
CA ALA A 11 -44.13 4.24 28.14
C ALA A 11 -42.73 3.74 27.73
N LYS A 12 -41.70 4.20 28.46
CA LYS A 12 -40.34 3.67 28.43
C LYS A 12 -40.32 2.29 29.09
N THR A 13 -39.98 1.25 28.32
CA THR A 13 -39.62 -0.07 28.84
C THR A 13 -38.10 -0.14 29.11
N PRO A 14 -37.65 -0.64 30.27
CA PRO A 14 -36.23 -0.75 30.58
C PRO A 14 -35.60 -2.00 29.95
N ILE A 15 -34.42 -1.82 29.36
CA ILE A 15 -33.53 -2.85 28.81
C ILE A 15 -32.87 -3.63 29.98
N PRO A 16 -32.87 -4.97 30.00
CA PRO A 16 -32.26 -5.74 31.08
C PRO A 16 -30.72 -5.79 30.96
N PRO A 17 -29.99 -5.96 32.10
CA PRO A 17 -28.53 -5.95 32.12
C PRO A 17 -27.94 -7.24 31.54
N THR A 18 -26.91 -7.07 30.70
CA THR A 18 -26.13 -8.13 30.05
C THR A 18 -25.34 -8.93 31.09
N ALA A 19 -25.52 -10.25 31.09
CA ALA A 19 -24.83 -11.18 31.96
C ALA A 19 -23.34 -11.33 31.58
N VAL A 20 -22.48 -11.22 32.59
CA VAL A 20 -21.03 -11.47 32.54
C VAL A 20 -20.79 -12.98 32.56
N LEU A 21 -20.12 -13.51 31.53
CA LEU A 21 -19.62 -14.90 31.50
C LEU A 21 -18.23 -14.98 32.15
N PRO A 22 -17.93 -16.01 32.97
CA PRO A 22 -16.65 -16.12 33.66
C PRO A 22 -15.54 -16.67 32.74
N THR A 23 -14.38 -16.03 32.85
CA THR A 23 -13.09 -16.43 32.27
C THR A 23 -12.57 -17.73 32.88
N THR A 24 -12.39 -18.76 32.06
CA THR A 24 -11.68 -19.99 32.43
C THR A 24 -10.19 -19.85 32.08
N GLN A 25 -9.33 -20.03 33.09
CA GLN A 25 -7.88 -20.19 32.94
C GLN A 25 -7.54 -21.51 32.24
N PRO A 26 -6.52 -21.58 31.37
CA PRO A 26 -5.94 -22.84 30.99
C PRO A 26 -4.86 -23.27 32.00
N THR A 27 -5.05 -24.46 32.56
CA THR A 27 -4.12 -25.20 33.40
C THR A 27 -2.90 -25.66 32.62
N ALA A 28 -1.71 -25.40 33.18
CA ALA A 28 -0.45 -25.98 32.72
C ALA A 28 -0.36 -27.44 33.19
N ALA A 29 -0.15 -28.37 32.27
CA ALA A 29 0.17 -29.76 32.57
C ALA A 29 1.49 -30.16 31.89
N LEU A 30 2.34 -30.75 32.72
CA LEU A 30 3.65 -31.32 32.45
C LEU A 30 3.63 -32.35 31.31
N PHE A 31 4.60 -32.26 30.40
CA PHE A 31 5.15 -33.43 29.71
C PHE A 31 6.68 -33.29 29.61
N THR A 32 7.36 -33.98 30.52
CA THR A 32 8.76 -34.37 30.44
C THR A 32 8.89 -35.57 29.51
N GLY A 33 9.86 -35.58 28.58
CA GLY A 33 10.19 -36.81 27.88
C GLY A 33 11.16 -36.67 26.70
N ILE A 34 12.42 -37.00 26.97
CA ILE A 34 13.37 -37.69 26.08
C ILE A 34 14.02 -36.85 24.97
N MET A 35 15.22 -36.33 25.29
CA MET A 35 16.29 -36.12 24.32
C MET A 35 17.00 -37.46 24.10
N GLU A 36 17.12 -37.90 22.85
CA GLU A 36 18.20 -38.78 22.43
C GLU A 36 18.78 -38.28 21.09
N SER A 37 20.11 -38.32 21.07
CA SER A 37 21.03 -37.86 20.05
C SER A 37 21.14 -38.87 18.89
N SER A 38 21.34 -38.36 17.67
CA SER A 38 22.16 -39.08 16.69
C SER A 38 22.79 -38.10 15.70
N GLU A 39 24.11 -38.03 15.75
CA GLU A 39 24.97 -37.39 14.76
C GLU A 39 24.93 -38.20 13.47
N GLY A 40 24.58 -37.55 12.36
CA GLY A 40 24.62 -38.13 11.01
C GLY A 40 25.24 -37.15 10.04
N LYS A 41 26.47 -37.46 9.59
CA LYS A 41 27.25 -36.71 8.60
C LYS A 41 26.43 -36.37 7.34
N ALA A 42 26.33 -35.09 7.03
CA ALA A 42 25.76 -34.62 5.76
C ALA A 42 26.77 -34.86 4.62
N VAL A 43 26.47 -35.83 3.77
CA VAL A 43 27.05 -35.99 2.44
C VAL A 43 26.35 -34.98 1.53
N VAL A 44 27.12 -34.12 0.86
CA VAL A 44 26.63 -33.14 -0.11
C VAL A 44 26.21 -33.88 -1.39
N PRO A 45 24.95 -33.85 -1.84
CA PRO A 45 24.59 -34.29 -3.18
C PRO A 45 24.60 -33.10 -4.15
N ASN A 46 25.11 -33.37 -5.36
CA ASN A 46 25.16 -32.49 -6.52
C ASN A 46 23.89 -31.63 -6.71
N MET A 47 24.07 -30.33 -6.90
CA MET A 47 23.05 -29.41 -7.37
C MET A 47 22.66 -29.76 -8.82
N ASN A 48 21.45 -30.30 -9.00
CA ASN A 48 20.79 -30.33 -10.30
C ASN A 48 20.28 -28.93 -10.63
N ALA A 49 20.53 -28.47 -11.85
CA ALA A 49 20.16 -27.15 -12.39
C ALA A 49 18.65 -26.97 -12.67
N ASN A 50 17.77 -27.38 -11.74
CA ASN A 50 16.31 -27.39 -11.98
C ASN A 50 15.43 -26.81 -10.86
N ASP A 51 15.97 -26.13 -9.84
CA ASP A 51 15.16 -25.49 -8.81
C ASP A 51 15.36 -23.97 -8.72
N ASP A 52 14.29 -23.25 -9.03
CA ASP A 52 13.97 -21.83 -8.73
C ASP A 52 14.96 -20.78 -9.26
N GLU A 53 14.75 -20.34 -10.51
CA GLU A 53 15.54 -19.27 -11.16
C GLU A 53 15.58 -17.93 -10.41
N LEU A 54 14.76 -17.72 -9.38
CA LEU A 54 14.80 -16.52 -8.51
C LEU A 54 15.06 -16.84 -7.03
N GLY A 55 15.40 -18.09 -6.73
CA GLY A 55 15.66 -18.61 -5.40
C GLY A 55 14.40 -18.78 -4.53
N PRO A 56 14.35 -19.80 -3.67
CA PRO A 56 13.24 -19.99 -2.75
C PRO A 56 13.30 -18.95 -1.61
N LEU A 57 12.16 -18.33 -1.29
CA LEU A 57 11.85 -18.09 0.11
C LEU A 57 11.46 -19.45 0.70
N LYS A 58 11.98 -19.79 1.88
CA LYS A 58 11.60 -21.02 2.58
C LYS A 58 10.08 -21.20 2.53
N GLU A 59 9.63 -22.39 2.15
CA GLU A 59 8.21 -22.75 2.22
C GLU A 59 7.70 -22.46 3.63
N ILE A 60 6.80 -21.48 3.77
CA ILE A 60 5.88 -21.48 4.90
C ILE A 60 4.89 -22.58 4.54
N SER A 61 5.16 -23.78 5.06
CA SER A 61 4.33 -24.95 4.81
C SER A 61 2.85 -24.59 5.02
N ALA A 62 2.05 -24.86 3.99
CA ALA A 62 0.61 -24.82 4.07
C ALA A 62 0.13 -26.01 4.91
N ARG A 63 0.40 -26.02 6.22
CA ARG A 63 -0.23 -26.85 7.26
C ARG A 63 0.26 -26.39 8.63
N GLY A 64 -0.44 -25.40 9.13
CA GLY A 64 -0.28 -24.86 10.46
C GLY A 64 -0.70 -23.41 10.41
N ARG A 65 -1.86 -23.08 11.02
CA ARG A 65 -1.98 -21.74 11.60
C ARG A 65 -0.79 -21.65 12.54
N LEU A 66 0.28 -20.96 12.12
CA LEU A 66 1.30 -20.52 13.05
C LEU A 66 0.51 -19.90 14.21
N PRO A 67 0.65 -20.41 15.45
CA PRO A 67 0.04 -19.73 16.57
C PRO A 67 0.52 -18.28 16.48
N LEU A 68 -0.42 -17.34 16.65
CA LEU A 68 -0.15 -15.91 16.82
C LEU A 68 0.80 -15.75 18.01
N LYS A 69 2.08 -16.03 17.82
CA LYS A 69 3.12 -15.87 18.81
C LYS A 69 3.87 -14.60 18.45
N ASP A 70 3.81 -13.70 19.41
CA ASP A 70 4.41 -12.37 19.53
C ASP A 70 3.88 -11.26 18.62
N ARG A 71 2.93 -10.51 19.20
CA ARG A 71 2.65 -9.10 18.90
C ARG A 71 3.73 -8.15 19.46
N SER A 72 4.94 -8.63 19.78
CA SER A 72 5.98 -7.76 20.36
C SER A 72 6.48 -6.69 19.38
N ASP A 73 6.33 -6.92 18.07
CA ASP A 73 6.83 -6.04 17.00
C ASP A 73 5.73 -5.26 16.24
N SER A 74 4.47 -5.36 16.66
CA SER A 74 3.38 -4.62 16.02
C SER A 74 3.20 -3.24 16.65
N ILE A 75 3.44 -2.20 15.86
CA ILE A 75 3.01 -0.83 16.19
C ILE A 75 1.50 -0.90 16.46
N VAL A 76 1.07 -0.52 17.66
CA VAL A 76 -0.34 -0.60 18.06
C VAL A 76 -1.04 0.69 17.62
N PRO A 77 -1.96 0.62 16.63
CA PRO A 77 -2.71 1.79 16.21
C PRO A 77 -3.78 2.16 17.26
N THR A 78 -4.03 3.45 17.41
CA THR A 78 -5.25 3.98 18.05
C THR A 78 -6.24 4.37 16.97
N GLU A 79 -7.51 3.99 17.09
CA GLU A 79 -8.52 4.35 16.09
C GLU A 79 -8.72 5.86 16.01
N GLY A 80 -8.90 6.36 14.79
CA GLY A 80 -9.30 7.75 14.54
C GLY A 80 -10.81 7.96 14.69
N HIS A 81 -11.25 9.20 14.48
CA HIS A 81 -12.65 9.61 14.67
C HIS A 81 -13.44 9.65 13.36
N GLU A 82 -13.03 8.88 12.36
CA GLU A 82 -13.70 8.86 11.06
C GLU A 82 -15.17 8.42 11.20
N GLY A 83 -16.09 9.20 10.60
CA GLY A 83 -17.52 8.95 10.65
C GLY A 83 -18.22 9.41 11.94
N ILE A 84 -17.49 9.96 12.92
CA ILE A 84 -18.06 10.48 14.16
C ILE A 84 -18.52 11.94 13.95
N LEU A 85 -19.69 12.28 14.49
CA LEU A 85 -20.21 13.64 14.45
C LEU A 85 -19.48 14.51 15.48
N ILE A 86 -18.83 15.58 15.01
CA ILE A 86 -18.04 16.49 15.84
C ILE A 86 -18.73 17.85 15.85
N ALA A 87 -18.83 18.48 17.02
CA ALA A 87 -19.47 19.79 17.12
C ALA A 87 -18.56 20.91 16.56
N PRO A 88 -19.11 21.90 15.84
CA PRO A 88 -18.33 23.03 15.33
C PRO A 88 -17.85 23.93 16.47
N LYS A 89 -16.74 24.65 16.24
CA LYS A 89 -16.19 25.68 17.13
C LYS A 89 -15.77 25.21 18.54
N LEU A 90 -15.53 23.91 18.72
CA LEU A 90 -15.18 23.32 20.02
C LEU A 90 -13.82 23.80 20.56
N TYR A 91 -12.89 24.18 19.69
CA TYR A 91 -11.52 24.55 20.03
C TYR A 91 -11.22 26.02 19.68
N LYS A 92 -12.21 26.90 19.89
CA LYS A 92 -12.08 28.33 19.61
C LYS A 92 -10.90 28.93 20.38
N GLY A 93 -10.01 29.61 19.65
CA GLY A 93 -8.82 30.26 20.21
C GLY A 93 -7.55 29.42 20.17
N GLN A 94 -7.63 28.15 19.75
CA GLN A 94 -6.45 27.35 19.42
C GLN A 94 -5.86 27.77 18.08
N THR A 95 -4.56 27.54 17.90
CA THR A 95 -3.84 27.79 16.66
C THR A 95 -3.35 26.48 16.05
N VAL A 96 -3.44 26.33 14.74
CA VAL A 96 -2.90 25.18 14.01
C VAL A 96 -2.06 25.70 12.85
N ALA A 97 -0.90 25.13 12.58
CA ALA A 97 -0.16 25.43 11.36
C ALA A 97 0.14 24.15 10.57
N VAL A 98 0.14 24.26 9.24
CA VAL A 98 0.40 23.16 8.33
C VAL A 98 1.54 23.51 7.39
N TYR A 99 2.42 22.55 7.14
CA TYR A 99 3.55 22.70 6.24
C TYR A 99 3.85 21.41 5.50
N THR A 100 4.38 21.54 4.28
CA THR A 100 4.83 20.41 3.46
C THR A 100 6.34 20.40 3.34
N SER A 101 6.99 19.30 3.72
CA SER A 101 8.45 19.17 3.73
C SER A 101 8.91 17.87 3.06
N GLY A 102 9.96 17.95 2.25
CA GLY A 102 10.59 16.80 1.59
C GLY A 102 10.30 16.78 0.10
N GLY A 103 10.35 15.58 -0.51
CA GLY A 103 9.91 15.42 -1.89
C GLY A 103 8.39 15.51 -1.95
N ASP A 104 7.85 16.25 -2.92
CA ASP A 104 6.42 16.39 -3.09
C ASP A 104 5.77 15.08 -3.54
N ALA A 105 4.49 14.94 -3.20
CA ALA A 105 3.66 13.81 -3.56
C ALA A 105 2.25 14.29 -3.92
N SER A 106 1.68 13.75 -4.99
CA SER A 106 0.35 14.14 -5.44
C SER A 106 -0.71 13.70 -4.42
N GLY A 107 -1.42 14.66 -3.83
CA GLY A 107 -2.37 14.44 -2.74
C GLY A 107 -2.08 15.27 -1.49
N MET A 108 -0.87 15.83 -1.37
CA MET A 108 -0.53 16.76 -0.29
C MET A 108 -1.49 17.96 -0.20
N ASN A 109 -1.93 18.51 -1.34
CA ASN A 109 -2.92 19.59 -1.36
C ASN A 109 -4.27 19.18 -0.75
N SER A 110 -4.69 17.93 -0.91
CA SER A 110 -5.92 17.40 -0.30
C SER A 110 -5.81 17.35 1.22
N ALA A 111 -4.63 16.98 1.73
CA ALA A 111 -4.33 16.99 3.16
C ALA A 111 -4.25 18.41 3.72
N VAL A 112 -3.51 19.32 3.07
CA VAL A 112 -3.45 20.75 3.44
C VAL A 112 -4.85 21.36 3.49
N ARG A 113 -5.66 21.14 2.44
CA ARG A 113 -7.06 21.59 2.40
C ARG A 113 -7.87 21.09 3.59
N SER A 114 -7.71 19.82 3.92
CA SER A 114 -8.48 19.20 5.00
C SER A 114 -8.08 19.72 6.36
N VAL A 115 -6.78 19.91 6.60
CA VAL A 115 -6.26 20.52 7.84
C VAL A 115 -6.83 21.93 8.02
N VAL A 116 -6.80 22.76 6.97
CA VAL A 116 -7.35 24.12 7.02
C VAL A 116 -8.85 24.10 7.29
N ARG A 117 -9.63 23.33 6.51
CA ARG A 117 -11.09 23.31 6.69
C ARG A 117 -11.52 22.73 8.02
N MET A 118 -10.85 21.69 8.49
CA MET A 118 -11.16 21.08 9.78
C MET A 118 -10.76 21.99 10.94
N GLY A 119 -9.59 22.63 10.88
CA GLY A 119 -9.17 23.62 11.89
C GLY A 119 -10.15 24.78 11.99
N LEU A 120 -10.53 25.38 10.86
CA LEU A 120 -11.51 26.47 10.83
C LEU A 120 -12.90 26.01 11.31
N TYR A 121 -13.33 24.80 10.95
CA TYR A 121 -14.59 24.21 11.42
C TYR A 121 -14.63 24.07 12.95
N LEU A 122 -13.52 23.67 13.55
CA LEU A 122 -13.34 23.56 15.00
C LEU A 122 -13.12 24.92 15.69
N GLY A 123 -13.04 26.01 14.93
CA GLY A 123 -12.87 27.38 15.45
C GLY A 123 -11.42 27.78 15.72
N CYS A 124 -10.45 26.99 15.28
CA CYS A 124 -9.03 27.31 15.37
C CYS A 124 -8.65 28.42 14.37
N GLN A 125 -7.60 29.18 14.69
CA GLN A 125 -6.87 29.96 13.70
C GLN A 125 -5.87 29.05 12.99
N VAL A 126 -5.89 29.02 11.66
CA VAL A 126 -5.02 28.12 10.89
C VAL A 126 -3.99 28.91 10.11
N TYR A 127 -2.75 28.44 10.06
CA TYR A 127 -1.65 29.07 9.33
C TYR A 127 -1.03 28.11 8.31
N PHE A 128 -0.68 28.63 7.13
CA PHE A 128 0.28 28.01 6.24
C PHE A 128 1.69 28.37 6.65
N ILE A 129 2.60 27.41 6.53
CA ILE A 129 4.04 27.68 6.50
C ILE A 129 4.54 27.27 5.11
N TYR A 130 4.92 28.26 4.33
CA TYR A 130 5.39 28.08 2.97
C TYR A 130 6.81 27.50 2.95
N GLU A 131 7.18 26.78 1.89
CA GLU A 131 8.52 26.22 1.68
C GLU A 131 9.00 25.30 2.83
N GLY A 132 8.06 24.66 3.53
CA GLY A 132 8.36 23.70 4.60
C GLY A 132 9.18 24.31 5.74
N TYR A 133 10.25 23.63 6.15
CA TYR A 133 11.13 24.12 7.22
C TYR A 133 11.82 25.43 6.87
N GLN A 134 12.08 25.70 5.59
CA GLN A 134 12.77 26.92 5.19
C GLN A 134 11.92 28.14 5.53
N GLY A 135 10.64 28.16 5.15
CA GLY A 135 9.77 29.27 5.52
C GLY A 135 9.44 29.32 7.01
N MET A 136 9.51 28.19 7.73
CA MET A 136 9.43 28.20 9.20
C MET A 136 10.60 28.97 9.82
N VAL A 137 11.81 28.77 9.30
CA VAL A 137 13.05 29.44 9.73
C VAL A 137 13.07 30.91 9.30
N ASP A 138 12.62 31.21 8.09
CA ASP A 138 12.63 32.56 7.52
C ASP A 138 11.53 33.45 8.15
N GLY A 139 10.39 32.85 8.52
CA GLY A 139 9.30 33.55 9.19
C GLY A 139 8.63 34.62 8.32
N GLY A 140 8.03 35.62 8.97
CA GLY A 140 7.40 36.76 8.29
C GLY A 140 6.33 36.34 7.28
N GLU A 141 6.53 36.70 6.01
CA GLU A 141 5.63 36.40 4.89
C GLU A 141 5.50 34.89 4.60
N TYR A 142 6.41 34.06 5.08
CA TYR A 142 6.30 32.61 4.88
C TYR A 142 5.32 31.95 5.86
N ILE A 143 4.82 32.65 6.88
CA ILE A 143 3.81 32.14 7.82
C ILE A 143 2.54 32.99 7.73
N LYS A 144 1.57 32.54 6.92
CA LYS A 144 0.34 33.28 6.60
C LYS A 144 -0.88 32.60 7.18
N GLU A 145 -1.82 33.38 7.69
CA GLU A 145 -3.11 32.85 8.11
C GLU A 145 -3.88 32.32 6.90
N ALA A 146 -4.58 31.21 7.09
CA ALA A 146 -5.34 30.51 6.08
C ALA A 146 -6.83 30.78 6.27
N GLU A 147 -7.49 31.21 5.20
CA GLU A 147 -8.93 31.38 5.15
C GLU A 147 -9.62 30.19 4.46
N TRP A 148 -10.93 30.07 4.60
CA TRP A 148 -11.69 28.99 3.96
C TRP A 148 -11.46 28.91 2.45
N ASP A 149 -11.40 30.06 1.79
CA ASP A 149 -11.23 30.19 0.34
C ASP A 149 -9.78 29.99 -0.12
N SER A 150 -8.81 30.14 0.78
CA SER A 150 -7.38 29.94 0.48
C SER A 150 -7.04 28.50 0.05
N VAL A 151 -7.92 27.54 0.37
CA VAL A 151 -7.80 26.12 0.00
C VAL A 151 -8.90 25.64 -0.96
N SER A 152 -9.57 26.57 -1.64
CA SER A 152 -10.49 26.25 -2.73
C SER A 152 -9.70 25.88 -3.99
N ASP A 153 -10.24 24.95 -4.79
CA ASP A 153 -9.65 24.49 -6.06
C ASP A 153 -8.21 23.96 -6.00
N ILE A 154 -7.79 23.41 -4.85
CA ILE A 154 -6.47 22.76 -4.71
C ILE A 154 -6.51 21.24 -4.66
N ILE A 155 -7.67 20.62 -4.40
CA ILE A 155 -7.79 19.16 -4.20
C ILE A 155 -7.37 18.35 -5.44
N GLN A 156 -7.52 18.92 -6.63
CA GLN A 156 -7.17 18.32 -7.92
C GLN A 156 -5.75 18.66 -8.41
N LYS A 157 -5.00 19.50 -7.68
CA LYS A 157 -3.66 19.94 -8.05
C LYS A 157 -2.61 18.96 -7.54
N GLY A 158 -1.66 18.60 -8.40
CA GLY A 158 -0.46 17.86 -8.02
C GLY A 158 0.49 18.69 -7.14
N GLY A 159 1.52 18.04 -6.60
CA GLY A 159 2.51 18.67 -5.73
C GLY A 159 1.89 19.32 -4.48
N THR A 160 2.43 20.48 -4.08
CA THR A 160 1.96 21.27 -2.93
C THR A 160 1.89 22.75 -3.29
N ILE A 161 0.75 23.40 -2.98
CA ILE A 161 0.54 24.84 -3.23
C ILE A 161 1.29 25.74 -2.24
N ILE A 162 1.75 25.18 -1.12
CA ILE A 162 2.53 25.90 -0.11
C ILE A 162 4.03 25.65 -0.26
N GLY A 163 4.46 24.94 -1.32
CA GLY A 163 5.87 24.70 -1.60
C GLY A 163 6.53 23.69 -0.65
N SER A 164 7.72 23.24 -1.03
CA SER A 164 8.53 22.35 -0.20
C SER A 164 10.00 22.55 -0.51
N ALA A 165 10.75 23.02 0.48
CA ALA A 165 12.18 23.25 0.34
C ALA A 165 12.98 22.39 1.33
N ARG A 166 14.12 21.88 0.86
CA ARG A 166 15.14 21.31 1.76
C ARG A 166 15.75 22.46 2.55
N CYS A 167 15.75 22.35 3.87
CA CYS A 167 16.29 23.39 4.75
C CYS A 167 17.53 22.87 5.49
N LYS A 168 18.71 23.41 5.14
CA LYS A 168 19.96 23.10 5.87
C LYS A 168 19.97 23.75 7.24
N ASP A 169 19.50 24.99 7.33
CA ASP A 169 19.46 25.76 8.58
C ASP A 169 18.72 25.02 9.70
N PHE A 170 17.63 24.32 9.37
CA PHE A 170 16.85 23.56 10.36
C PHE A 170 17.59 22.33 10.92
N GLN A 171 18.63 21.85 10.23
CA GLN A 171 19.52 20.81 10.77
C GLN A 171 20.40 21.36 11.91
N GLU A 172 20.63 22.66 11.94
CA GLU A 172 21.36 23.35 13.00
C GLU A 172 20.42 23.87 14.08
N ARG A 173 20.87 23.85 15.33
CA ARG A 173 20.09 24.35 16.47
C ARG A 173 19.73 25.84 16.30
N ALA A 174 20.62 26.64 15.71
CA ALA A 174 20.38 28.06 15.45
C ALA A 174 19.20 28.30 14.48
N GLY A 175 19.03 27.45 13.46
CA GLY A 175 17.86 27.53 12.58
C GLY A 175 16.59 27.11 13.30
N ARG A 176 16.64 26.03 14.10
CA ARG A 176 15.49 25.62 14.94
C ARG A 176 15.10 26.70 15.96
N LEU A 177 16.06 27.40 16.54
CA LEU A 177 15.82 28.53 17.44
C LEU A 177 15.08 29.68 16.74
N ARG A 178 15.47 30.03 15.50
CA ARG A 178 14.75 31.02 14.67
C ARG A 178 13.34 30.56 14.34
N ALA A 179 13.19 29.29 13.93
CA ALA A 179 11.88 28.70 13.66
C ALA A 179 10.95 28.75 14.88
N ALA A 180 11.45 28.38 16.05
CA ALA A 180 10.70 28.44 17.30
C ALA A 180 10.26 29.88 17.61
N GLU A 181 11.15 30.87 17.48
CA GLU A 181 10.80 32.28 17.68
C GLU A 181 9.65 32.74 16.75
N ASN A 182 9.72 32.38 15.46
CA ASN A 182 8.70 32.75 14.49
C ASN A 182 7.33 32.16 14.81
N LEU A 183 7.29 30.90 15.28
CA LEU A 183 6.06 30.24 15.68
C LEU A 183 5.49 30.85 16.97
N ILE A 184 6.33 31.11 17.97
CA ILE A 184 5.93 31.69 19.27
C ILE A 184 5.34 33.10 19.09
N LYS A 185 5.95 33.92 18.23
CA LYS A 185 5.43 35.28 17.90
C LYS A 185 4.02 35.27 17.31
N LYS A 186 3.59 34.15 16.71
CA LYS A 186 2.24 33.93 16.18
C LYS A 186 1.39 33.01 17.08
N GLN A 187 1.89 32.66 18.27
CA GLN A 187 1.25 31.76 19.23
C GLN A 187 0.91 30.38 18.63
N ILE A 188 1.73 29.90 17.69
CA ILE A 188 1.52 28.59 17.03
C ILE A 188 2.12 27.49 17.91
N THR A 189 1.27 26.64 18.47
CA THR A 189 1.66 25.51 19.32
C THR A 189 1.22 24.15 18.79
N ASN A 190 0.45 24.10 17.70
CA ASN A 190 0.02 22.85 17.07
C ASN A 190 0.47 22.82 15.60
N LEU A 191 1.26 21.82 15.24
CA LEU A 191 1.81 21.67 13.89
C LEU A 191 1.34 20.36 13.23
N VAL A 192 0.93 20.47 11.98
CA VAL A 192 0.77 19.33 11.08
C VAL A 192 1.94 19.32 10.10
N CYS A 193 2.79 18.28 10.19
CA CYS A 193 3.89 18.04 9.27
C CYS A 193 3.44 17.07 8.18
N ILE A 194 3.45 17.49 6.92
CA ILE A 194 3.15 16.63 5.77
C ILE A 194 4.45 16.36 5.01
N GLY A 195 4.94 15.12 5.02
CA GLY A 195 6.22 14.81 4.39
C GLY A 195 6.62 13.35 4.48
N GLY A 196 7.84 13.04 4.05
CA GLY A 196 8.44 11.72 4.19
C GLY A 196 9.15 11.51 5.54
N ASP A 197 9.81 10.37 5.66
CA ASP A 197 10.54 9.94 6.88
C ASP A 197 11.48 11.00 7.47
N GLY A 198 12.32 11.62 6.61
CA GLY A 198 13.27 12.64 7.06
C GLY A 198 12.60 13.90 7.64
N SER A 199 11.45 14.30 7.09
CA SER A 199 10.67 15.43 7.62
C SER A 199 10.06 15.08 8.98
N LEU A 200 9.48 13.89 9.11
CA LEU A 200 8.88 13.45 10.37
C LEU A 200 9.91 13.26 11.47
N THR A 201 11.11 12.77 11.14
CA THR A 201 12.26 12.70 12.05
C THR A 201 12.68 14.08 12.55
N GLY A 202 12.80 15.06 11.64
CA GLY A 202 13.11 16.44 11.99
C GLY A 202 12.05 17.09 12.87
N ALA A 203 10.77 16.80 12.61
CA ALA A 203 9.65 17.28 13.42
C ALA A 203 9.71 16.74 14.85
N ASN A 204 10.01 15.44 15.02
CA ASN A 204 10.18 14.85 16.35
C ASN A 204 11.33 15.50 17.13
N LEU A 205 12.50 15.67 16.50
CA LEU A 205 13.65 16.34 17.12
C LEU A 205 13.27 17.76 17.58
N PHE A 206 12.55 18.50 16.74
CA PHE A 206 12.12 19.85 17.06
C PHE A 206 11.20 19.92 18.28
N ARG A 207 10.25 18.99 18.41
CA ARG A 207 9.40 18.89 19.60
C ARG A 207 10.19 18.56 20.86
N GLN A 208 11.15 17.63 20.78
CA GLN A 208 11.98 17.24 21.93
C GLN A 208 12.85 18.42 22.41
N GLU A 209 13.40 19.19 21.47
CA GLU A 209 14.22 20.36 21.81
C GLU A 209 13.39 21.58 22.24
N TRP A 210 12.09 21.63 21.92
CA TRP A 210 11.22 22.79 22.11
C TRP A 210 11.34 23.45 23.49
N PRO A 211 11.24 22.75 24.64
CA PRO A 211 11.33 23.40 25.94
C PRO A 211 12.67 24.11 26.15
N SER A 212 13.76 23.54 25.63
CA SER A 212 15.10 24.16 25.71
C SER A 212 15.23 25.37 24.80
N LEU A 213 14.59 25.35 23.62
CA LEU A 213 14.58 26.48 22.69
C LEU A 213 13.78 27.66 23.26
N VAL A 214 12.63 27.39 23.88
CA VAL A 214 11.82 28.42 24.55
C VAL A 214 12.60 29.06 25.70
N GLN A 215 13.27 28.25 26.52
CA GLN A 215 14.10 28.75 27.61
C GLN A 215 15.23 29.68 27.10
N GLU A 216 15.94 29.26 26.05
CA GLU A 216 17.02 30.03 25.42
C GLU A 216 16.52 31.35 24.81
N LEU A 217 15.34 31.34 24.17
CA LEU A 217 14.70 32.55 23.64
C LEU A 217 14.27 33.52 24.75
N PHE A 218 13.82 33.00 25.88
CA PHE A 218 13.43 33.81 27.03
C PHE A 218 14.65 34.45 27.70
N GLU A 219 15.72 33.67 27.95
CA GLU A 219 16.97 34.15 28.54
C GLU A 219 17.68 35.18 27.67
N SER A 220 17.59 35.03 26.34
CA SER A 220 18.11 36.01 25.37
C SER A 220 17.22 37.25 25.17
N GLY A 221 16.07 37.31 25.84
CA GLY A 221 15.14 38.45 25.76
C GLY A 221 14.41 38.59 24.42
N ARG A 222 14.39 37.54 23.59
CA ARG A 222 13.73 37.53 22.28
C ARG A 222 12.22 37.28 22.35
N ILE A 223 11.76 36.67 23.44
CA ILE A 223 10.35 36.44 23.75
C ILE A 223 10.01 36.91 25.17
N THR A 224 8.76 37.28 25.36
CA THR A 224 8.21 37.74 26.64
C THR A 224 7.80 36.59 27.54
N LYS A 225 7.65 36.86 28.84
CA LYS A 225 7.18 35.86 29.81
C LYS A 225 5.80 35.27 29.43
N ASN A 226 4.90 36.11 28.92
CA ASN A 226 3.56 35.68 28.49
C ASN A 226 3.62 34.73 27.28
N GLU A 227 4.48 35.02 26.30
CA GLU A 227 4.70 34.15 25.14
C GLU A 227 5.29 32.79 25.56
N THR A 228 6.24 32.79 26.50
CA THR A 228 6.80 31.57 27.09
C THR A 228 5.74 30.70 27.76
N GLU A 229 4.83 31.29 28.54
CA GLU A 229 3.77 30.56 29.24
C GLU A 229 2.75 29.97 28.27
N LEU A 230 2.35 30.73 27.24
CA LEU A 230 1.40 30.27 26.22
C LEU A 230 1.98 29.19 25.29
N CYS A 231 3.29 29.24 25.02
CA CYS A 231 3.96 28.37 24.05
C CYS A 231 4.95 27.40 24.71
N ARG A 232 4.72 27.01 25.96
CA ARG A 232 5.63 26.12 26.71
C ARG A 232 5.87 24.77 26.04
N ASN A 233 4.85 24.25 25.36
CA ASN A 233 4.89 22.98 24.67
C ASN A 233 4.42 23.15 23.23
N ILE A 234 4.92 22.28 22.35
CA ILE A 234 4.46 22.17 20.97
C ILE A 234 3.92 20.77 20.71
N GLN A 235 2.76 20.71 20.09
CA GLN A 235 2.14 19.49 19.61
C GLN A 235 2.41 19.33 18.13
N ILE A 236 2.71 18.10 17.72
CA ILE A 236 3.05 17.78 16.34
C ILE A 236 2.35 16.48 15.96
N VAL A 237 1.64 16.52 14.84
CA VAL A 237 1.10 15.34 14.16
C VAL A 237 1.72 15.25 12.77
N GLY A 238 2.14 14.03 12.41
CA GLY A 238 2.70 13.73 11.10
C GLY A 238 1.67 13.15 10.13
N LEU A 239 1.78 13.52 8.86
CA LEU A 239 1.14 12.87 7.72
C LEU A 239 2.22 12.42 6.74
N VAL A 240 2.14 11.18 6.26
CA VAL A 240 3.14 10.65 5.33
C VAL A 240 2.77 11.01 3.89
N GLY A 241 3.44 12.03 3.35
CA GLY A 241 3.39 12.39 1.93
C GLY A 241 4.62 11.87 1.21
N SER A 242 4.51 10.70 0.59
CA SER A 242 5.58 10.00 -0.12
C SER A 242 4.99 9.19 -1.27
N ILE A 243 5.70 9.07 -2.38
CA ILE A 243 5.32 8.14 -3.45
C ILE A 243 5.87 6.73 -3.21
N ASP A 244 6.89 6.60 -2.36
CA ASP A 244 7.72 5.40 -2.26
C ASP A 244 7.07 4.31 -1.39
N ASN A 245 6.03 4.65 -0.61
CA ASN A 245 5.43 3.80 0.41
C ASN A 245 6.45 3.17 1.37
N ASP A 246 7.41 3.98 1.81
CA ASP A 246 8.61 3.60 2.55
C ASP A 246 8.49 3.77 4.08
N PHE A 247 7.38 4.34 4.55
CA PHE A 247 7.13 4.58 5.97
C PHE A 247 6.40 3.40 6.63
N CYS A 248 7.01 2.80 7.64
CA CYS A 248 6.39 1.70 8.38
C CYS A 248 5.30 2.23 9.33
N GLY A 249 4.18 1.51 9.44
CA GLY A 249 3.05 1.89 10.30
C GLY A 249 1.83 2.42 9.55
N THR A 250 1.91 2.54 8.22
CA THR A 250 0.76 2.82 7.35
C THR A 250 0.71 1.81 6.21
N ASP A 251 -0.49 1.40 5.79
CA ASP A 251 -0.67 0.53 4.63
C ASP A 251 -0.36 1.26 3.31
N MET A 252 -0.65 2.56 3.27
CA MET A 252 -0.45 3.42 2.11
C MET A 252 0.01 4.82 2.53
N THR A 253 0.86 5.43 1.72
CA THR A 253 1.30 6.84 1.87
C THR A 253 0.65 7.71 0.80
N ILE A 254 0.42 8.99 1.13
CA ILE A 254 -0.23 9.95 0.22
C ILE A 254 0.67 10.17 -0.99
N GLY A 255 0.18 9.77 -2.16
CA GLY A 255 0.83 9.93 -3.47
C GLY A 255 1.31 8.63 -4.10
N THR A 256 1.32 7.52 -3.36
CA THR A 256 1.73 6.21 -3.90
C THR A 256 0.83 5.75 -5.03
N ASP A 257 -0.50 5.84 -4.86
CA ASP A 257 -1.47 5.39 -5.88
C ASP A 257 -1.39 6.25 -7.14
N THR A 258 -1.25 7.57 -6.98
CA THR A 258 -1.04 8.49 -8.11
C THR A 258 0.25 8.16 -8.86
N ALA A 259 1.36 7.92 -8.14
CA ALA A 259 2.62 7.55 -8.77
C ALA A 259 2.51 6.23 -9.53
N LEU A 260 1.85 5.22 -8.94
CA LEU A 260 1.54 3.96 -9.62
C LEU A 260 0.74 4.20 -10.90
N GLN A 261 -0.30 5.05 -10.88
CA GLN A 261 -1.06 5.39 -12.08
C GLN A 261 -0.15 5.98 -13.17
N ARG A 262 0.78 6.88 -12.82
CA ARG A 262 1.75 7.44 -13.77
C ARG A 262 2.69 6.38 -14.35
N ILE A 263 3.13 5.43 -13.53
CA ILE A 263 3.96 4.31 -13.98
C ILE A 263 3.16 3.44 -14.97
N ILE A 264 1.93 3.07 -14.64
CA ILE A 264 1.08 2.23 -15.49
C ILE A 264 0.75 2.95 -16.81
N ASP A 265 0.37 4.23 -16.79
CA ASP A 265 0.10 4.99 -18.02
C ASP A 265 1.31 5.01 -18.96
N ALA A 266 2.52 5.13 -18.40
CA ALA A 266 3.76 5.10 -19.17
C ALA A 266 4.05 3.70 -19.74
N ILE A 267 3.83 2.64 -18.94
CA ILE A 267 3.99 1.26 -19.40
C ILE A 267 3.01 0.96 -20.53
N ASP A 268 1.72 1.27 -20.36
CA ASP A 268 0.68 1.01 -21.37
C ASP A 268 0.98 1.76 -22.67
N SER A 269 1.48 2.99 -22.58
CA SER A 269 1.94 3.76 -23.73
C SER A 269 3.08 3.06 -24.48
N VAL A 270 4.04 2.48 -23.75
CA VAL A 270 5.21 1.78 -24.31
C VAL A 270 4.86 0.39 -24.85
N VAL A 271 3.92 -0.33 -24.23
CA VAL A 271 3.51 -1.69 -24.62
C VAL A 271 3.04 -1.74 -26.08
N SER A 272 2.29 -0.72 -26.52
CA SER A 272 1.80 -0.63 -27.90
C SER A 272 2.92 -0.63 -28.96
N THR A 273 4.01 0.11 -28.72
CA THR A 273 5.17 0.15 -29.63
C THR A 273 6.08 -1.07 -29.44
N ALA A 274 6.17 -1.60 -28.21
CA ALA A 274 6.95 -2.79 -27.91
C ALA A 274 6.43 -4.02 -28.67
N HIS A 275 5.10 -4.20 -28.69
CA HIS A 275 4.45 -5.31 -29.38
C HIS A 275 4.66 -5.27 -30.91
N SER A 276 4.67 -4.08 -31.50
CA SER A 276 4.85 -3.86 -32.94
C SER A 276 6.25 -4.23 -33.43
N HIS A 277 7.29 -3.94 -32.65
CA HIS A 277 8.70 -4.14 -33.04
C HIS A 277 9.40 -5.32 -32.34
N GLN A 278 8.65 -6.10 -31.57
CA GLN A 278 9.16 -7.17 -30.73
C GLN A 278 10.32 -6.77 -29.79
N ARG A 279 10.14 -5.63 -29.10
CA ARG A 279 11.17 -5.01 -28.27
C ARG A 279 11.12 -5.45 -26.81
N THR A 280 12.27 -5.37 -26.17
CA THR A 280 12.38 -5.40 -24.71
C THR A 280 12.47 -3.97 -24.19
N PHE A 281 11.67 -3.64 -23.17
CA PHE A 281 11.77 -2.37 -22.47
C PHE A 281 12.20 -2.59 -21.03
N VAL A 282 13.24 -1.88 -20.63
CA VAL A 282 13.68 -1.75 -19.25
C VAL A 282 13.17 -0.41 -18.74
N ILE A 283 12.30 -0.45 -17.73
CA ILE A 283 11.61 0.73 -17.19
C ILE A 283 12.14 0.97 -15.78
N GLU A 284 12.81 2.11 -15.61
CA GLU A 284 13.34 2.52 -14.30
C GLU A 284 12.29 3.37 -13.58
N VAL A 285 11.93 2.93 -12.37
CA VAL A 285 10.92 3.55 -11.51
C VAL A 285 11.52 4.06 -10.22
N MET A 286 10.89 5.11 -9.67
CA MET A 286 11.28 5.69 -8.39
C MET A 286 11.05 4.71 -7.24
N GLY A 287 11.71 4.99 -6.12
CA GLY A 287 11.56 4.20 -4.90
C GLY A 287 12.70 4.42 -3.91
N ARG A 288 13.81 5.04 -4.32
CA ARG A 288 15.05 5.19 -3.54
C ARG A 288 15.55 3.87 -2.96
N HIS A 289 15.12 3.50 -1.75
CA HIS A 289 15.49 2.26 -1.05
C HIS A 289 14.26 1.36 -0.80
N CYS A 290 13.15 1.63 -1.47
CA CYS A 290 11.90 0.89 -1.36
C CYS A 290 11.47 0.35 -2.74
N GLY A 291 11.18 -0.95 -2.81
CA GLY A 291 10.73 -1.62 -4.03
C GLY A 291 9.23 -1.60 -4.27
N TYR A 292 8.43 -0.95 -3.41
CA TYR A 292 6.97 -1.04 -3.45
C TYR A 292 6.39 -0.63 -4.81
N LEU A 293 6.79 0.53 -5.33
CA LEU A 293 6.35 1.01 -6.65
C LEU A 293 6.68 0.03 -7.76
N ALA A 294 7.92 -0.47 -7.79
CA ALA A 294 8.38 -1.44 -8.79
C ALA A 294 7.60 -2.76 -8.70
N LEU A 295 7.40 -3.29 -7.50
CA LEU A 295 6.70 -4.55 -7.27
C LEU A 295 5.22 -4.46 -7.67
N VAL A 296 4.53 -3.42 -7.23
CA VAL A 296 3.11 -3.24 -7.54
C VAL A 296 2.91 -2.91 -9.02
N ALA A 297 3.77 -2.07 -9.61
CA ALA A 297 3.76 -1.83 -11.05
C ALA A 297 4.01 -3.12 -11.84
N ALA A 298 4.92 -3.99 -11.38
CA ALA A 298 5.21 -5.26 -12.02
C ALA A 298 4.01 -6.21 -12.01
N LEU A 299 3.28 -6.27 -10.89
CA LEU A 299 2.02 -7.01 -10.79
C LEU A 299 0.94 -6.46 -11.72
N ALA A 300 0.72 -5.15 -11.68
CA ALA A 300 -0.33 -4.48 -12.45
C ALA A 300 -0.06 -4.45 -13.96
N SER A 301 1.22 -4.54 -14.38
CA SER A 301 1.60 -4.54 -15.80
C SER A 301 2.01 -5.90 -16.36
N GLU A 302 1.92 -6.97 -15.56
CA GLU A 302 2.47 -8.29 -15.92
C GLU A 302 3.94 -8.22 -16.39
N ALA A 303 4.77 -7.46 -15.67
CA ALA A 303 6.18 -7.37 -15.99
C ALA A 303 6.82 -8.77 -15.95
N HIS A 304 7.70 -9.01 -16.92
CA HIS A 304 8.36 -10.30 -17.10
C HIS A 304 9.46 -10.50 -16.05
N PHE A 305 10.04 -9.40 -15.58
CA PHE A 305 11.06 -9.39 -14.54
C PHE A 305 11.00 -8.07 -13.75
N CYS A 306 11.33 -8.12 -12.46
CA CYS A 306 11.31 -6.98 -11.55
C CYS A 306 12.53 -7.05 -10.64
N PHE A 307 13.24 -5.93 -10.50
CA PHE A 307 14.37 -5.78 -9.60
C PHE A 307 14.01 -4.83 -8.46
N ILE A 308 14.05 -5.33 -7.22
CA ILE A 308 13.72 -4.58 -6.01
C ILE A 308 14.79 -4.79 -4.92
N PRO A 309 15.06 -3.78 -4.06
CA PRO A 309 16.07 -3.89 -3.00
C PRO A 309 15.72 -4.91 -1.91
N GLU A 310 14.44 -5.06 -1.56
CA GLU A 310 14.05 -5.94 -0.45
C GLU A 310 14.11 -7.43 -0.80
N TRP A 311 14.07 -7.75 -2.09
CA TRP A 311 14.21 -9.11 -2.61
C TRP A 311 15.19 -9.08 -3.77
N PRO A 312 16.50 -8.96 -3.46
CA PRO A 312 17.52 -8.82 -4.48
C PRO A 312 17.72 -10.14 -5.24
N VAL A 313 18.07 -9.98 -6.50
CA VAL A 313 18.30 -11.11 -7.41
C VAL A 313 19.62 -11.84 -7.09
N PRO A 314 19.74 -13.12 -7.44
CA PRO A 314 21.01 -13.84 -7.39
C PRO A 314 22.15 -13.11 -8.14
N VAL A 315 23.40 -13.37 -7.77
CA VAL A 315 24.56 -12.75 -8.43
C VAL A 315 24.65 -13.13 -9.92
N ASP A 316 24.18 -14.32 -10.28
CA ASP A 316 24.05 -14.83 -11.64
C ASP A 316 22.75 -14.39 -12.35
N TRP A 317 22.10 -13.31 -11.86
CA TRP A 317 20.90 -12.73 -12.49
C TRP A 317 20.99 -12.51 -14.01
N PRO A 318 22.15 -12.23 -14.66
CA PRO A 318 22.18 -12.10 -16.11
C PRO A 318 21.75 -13.38 -16.82
N ALA A 319 22.18 -14.55 -16.33
CA ALA A 319 21.84 -15.84 -16.92
C ALA A 319 20.37 -16.16 -16.69
N VAL A 320 19.90 -15.98 -15.46
CA VAL A 320 18.49 -16.14 -15.04
C VAL A 320 17.57 -15.27 -15.89
N LEU A 321 17.87 -13.98 -16.03
CA LEU A 321 17.08 -13.06 -16.83
C LEU A 321 17.04 -13.53 -18.28
N CYS A 322 18.19 -13.85 -18.86
CA CYS A 322 18.28 -14.23 -20.26
C CYS A 322 17.53 -15.52 -20.57
N HIS A 323 17.65 -16.53 -19.70
CA HIS A 323 16.89 -17.78 -19.84
C HIS A 323 15.39 -17.51 -19.84
N LYS A 324 14.89 -16.77 -18.85
CA LYS A 324 13.47 -16.44 -18.74
C LYS A 324 12.94 -15.73 -19.99
N LEU A 325 13.65 -14.71 -20.47
CA LEU A 325 13.23 -13.95 -21.66
C LEU A 325 13.30 -14.79 -22.96
N GLN A 326 14.24 -15.73 -23.06
CA GLN A 326 14.30 -16.68 -24.19
C GLN A 326 13.10 -17.61 -24.21
N VAL A 327 12.78 -18.23 -23.07
CA VAL A 327 11.63 -19.14 -22.95
C VAL A 327 10.34 -18.41 -23.30
N MET A 328 10.11 -17.23 -22.74
CA MET A 328 8.89 -16.44 -23.01
C MET A 328 8.76 -16.07 -24.50
N ARG A 329 9.87 -15.75 -25.17
CA ARG A 329 9.84 -15.44 -26.61
C ARG A 329 9.59 -16.68 -27.47
N ASN A 330 10.19 -17.81 -27.11
CA ASN A 330 9.93 -19.10 -27.77
C ASN A 330 8.47 -19.55 -27.61
N GLU A 331 7.84 -19.17 -26.50
CA GLU A 331 6.42 -19.43 -26.25
C GLU A 331 5.45 -18.51 -26.99
N GLY A 332 5.98 -17.51 -27.72
CA GLY A 332 5.20 -16.59 -28.53
C GLY A 332 5.05 -15.18 -27.94
N SER A 333 5.68 -14.86 -26.80
CA SER A 333 5.68 -13.49 -26.29
C SER A 333 6.39 -12.58 -27.28
N ARG A 334 5.69 -11.53 -27.70
CA ARG A 334 6.21 -10.57 -28.66
C ARG A 334 6.99 -9.44 -27.99
N LEU A 335 6.77 -9.17 -26.71
CA LEU A 335 7.42 -8.06 -25.99
C LEU A 335 7.93 -8.55 -24.64
N ASN A 336 8.88 -7.82 -24.06
CA ASN A 336 9.30 -8.05 -22.69
C ASN A 336 9.31 -6.73 -21.94
N ILE A 337 8.66 -6.68 -20.78
CA ILE A 337 8.73 -5.54 -19.85
C ILE A 337 9.54 -5.95 -18.64
N ILE A 338 10.58 -5.19 -18.34
CA ILE A 338 11.44 -5.37 -17.16
C ILE A 338 11.35 -4.09 -16.34
N ILE A 339 11.02 -4.21 -15.06
CA ILE A 339 10.94 -3.05 -14.16
C ILE A 339 12.14 -3.07 -13.21
N VAL A 340 12.79 -1.92 -13.06
CA VAL A 340 13.97 -1.75 -12.20
C VAL A 340 13.69 -0.61 -11.24
N ALA A 341 13.68 -0.89 -9.94
CA ALA A 341 13.66 0.16 -8.92
C ALA A 341 15.00 0.92 -8.93
N GLU A 342 14.98 2.23 -8.65
CA GLU A 342 16.19 3.06 -8.47
C GLU A 342 17.22 2.41 -7.53
N GLY A 343 16.75 1.76 -6.46
CA GLY A 343 17.56 1.07 -5.45
C GLY A 343 17.79 -0.40 -5.72
N ALA A 344 17.67 -0.91 -6.94
CA ALA A 344 17.86 -2.33 -7.23
C ALA A 344 19.27 -2.83 -6.87
N LEU A 345 19.34 -4.01 -6.23
CA LEU A 345 20.56 -4.66 -5.76
C LEU A 345 20.60 -6.14 -6.19
N ASP A 346 21.80 -6.73 -6.28
CA ASP A 346 21.99 -8.18 -6.19
C ASP A 346 22.18 -8.63 -4.73
N ARG A 347 22.26 -9.95 -4.51
CA ARG A 347 22.42 -10.56 -3.18
C ARG A 347 23.72 -10.21 -2.47
N ASP A 348 24.74 -9.73 -3.20
CA ASP A 348 26.00 -9.25 -2.63
C ASP A 348 25.93 -7.75 -2.27
N GLY A 349 24.78 -7.10 -2.49
CA GLY A 349 24.56 -5.69 -2.22
C GLY A 349 25.07 -4.77 -3.33
N LYS A 350 25.38 -5.29 -4.51
CA LYS A 350 25.85 -4.48 -5.64
C LYS A 350 24.66 -3.88 -6.39
N ALA A 351 24.74 -2.58 -6.65
CA ALA A 351 23.71 -1.86 -7.39
C ALA A 351 23.55 -2.37 -8.83
N ILE A 352 22.30 -2.56 -9.24
CA ILE A 352 21.89 -2.96 -10.59
C ILE A 352 21.20 -1.76 -11.26
N THR A 353 21.74 -1.32 -12.39
CA THR A 353 21.16 -0.19 -13.15
C THR A 353 20.34 -0.65 -14.35
N ALA A 354 19.36 0.14 -14.79
CA ALA A 354 18.57 -0.18 -15.98
C ALA A 354 19.44 -0.31 -17.26
N ASN A 355 20.53 0.46 -17.36
CA ASN A 355 21.48 0.35 -18.47
C ASN A 355 22.24 -0.99 -18.46
N GLN A 356 22.67 -1.48 -17.28
CA GLN A 356 23.30 -2.80 -17.17
C GLN A 356 22.34 -3.91 -17.61
N VAL A 357 21.08 -3.86 -17.16
CA VAL A 357 20.05 -4.82 -17.58
C VAL A 357 19.85 -4.78 -19.10
N ARG A 358 19.76 -3.59 -19.71
CA ARG A 358 19.69 -3.43 -21.18
C ARG A 358 20.88 -4.09 -21.86
N ASP A 359 22.09 -3.80 -21.40
CA ASP A 359 23.32 -4.25 -22.04
C ASP A 359 23.46 -5.77 -21.97
N VAL A 360 23.10 -6.40 -20.84
CA VAL A 360 23.01 -7.85 -20.71
C VAL A 360 22.07 -8.45 -21.75
N VAL A 361 20.83 -7.96 -21.85
CA VAL A 361 19.84 -8.47 -22.81
C VAL A 361 20.32 -8.28 -24.26
N LYS A 362 20.92 -7.13 -24.57
CA LYS A 362 21.41 -6.83 -25.93
C LYS A 362 22.62 -7.68 -26.32
N GLN A 363 23.54 -7.92 -25.41
CA GLN A 363 24.77 -8.68 -25.66
C GLN A 363 24.51 -10.18 -25.72
N GLN A 364 23.66 -10.72 -24.83
CA GLN A 364 23.44 -12.16 -24.70
C GLN A 364 22.28 -12.67 -25.57
N LEU A 365 21.21 -11.88 -25.75
CA LEU A 365 20.02 -12.29 -26.53
C LEU A 365 19.88 -11.59 -27.87
N HIS A 366 20.62 -10.50 -28.09
CA HIS A 366 20.52 -9.66 -29.31
C HIS A 366 19.12 -9.09 -29.57
N TYR A 367 18.30 -8.93 -28.52
CA TYR A 367 16.99 -8.27 -28.63
C TYR A 367 17.16 -6.75 -28.77
N ASP A 368 16.27 -6.09 -29.53
CA ASP A 368 16.19 -4.62 -29.56
C ASP A 368 15.63 -4.14 -28.21
N THR A 369 16.56 -3.69 -27.34
CA THR A 369 16.26 -3.32 -25.96
C THR A 369 16.39 -1.82 -25.75
N ARG A 370 15.37 -1.21 -25.13
CA ARG A 370 15.31 0.22 -24.82
C ARG A 370 15.18 0.43 -23.31
N VAL A 371 15.72 1.56 -22.85
CA VAL A 371 15.60 1.99 -21.46
C VAL A 371 14.71 3.23 -21.43
N THR A 372 13.74 3.23 -20.53
CA THR A 372 12.90 4.39 -20.23
C THR A 372 13.05 4.69 -18.74
N VAL A 373 13.69 5.81 -18.42
CA VAL A 373 13.75 6.33 -17.05
C VAL A 373 12.58 7.29 -16.87
N LEU A 374 11.58 6.91 -16.07
CA LEU A 374 10.38 7.74 -15.90
C LEU A 374 10.66 9.03 -15.12
N GLY A 375 11.57 8.96 -14.15
CA GLY A 375 11.97 10.10 -13.34
C GLY A 375 10.78 10.79 -12.67
N HIS A 376 10.78 12.13 -12.71
CA HIS A 376 9.84 12.97 -11.96
C HIS A 376 8.40 12.98 -12.48
N VAL A 377 8.11 12.35 -13.63
CA VAL A 377 6.72 12.15 -14.09
C VAL A 377 5.90 11.40 -13.03
N GLN A 378 6.55 10.57 -12.22
CA GLN A 378 5.96 9.79 -11.13
C GLN A 378 5.50 10.65 -9.93
N ARG A 379 6.04 11.86 -9.76
CA ARG A 379 5.61 12.80 -8.69
C ARG A 379 4.49 13.73 -9.15
N GLY A 380 4.48 14.05 -10.45
CA GLY A 380 3.56 14.99 -11.07
C GLY A 380 2.20 14.40 -11.45
N GLY A 381 1.36 15.25 -12.04
CA GLY A 381 -0.01 14.92 -12.43
C GLY A 381 -1.04 15.29 -11.36
N SER A 382 -2.32 15.15 -11.70
CA SER A 382 -3.40 15.33 -10.71
C SER A 382 -3.48 14.10 -9.81
N PRO A 383 -3.75 14.27 -8.50
CA PRO A 383 -3.91 13.15 -7.58
C PRO A 383 -5.07 12.25 -8.01
N SER A 384 -4.88 10.95 -7.85
CA SER A 384 -5.91 9.93 -8.04
C SER A 384 -7.07 10.13 -7.05
N ALA A 385 -8.21 9.49 -7.29
CA ALA A 385 -9.32 9.53 -6.35
C ALA A 385 -8.92 8.99 -4.96
N PHE A 386 -8.08 7.95 -4.94
CA PHE A 386 -7.58 7.35 -3.71
C PHE A 386 -6.76 8.36 -2.90
N ASP A 387 -5.74 9.00 -3.50
CA ASP A 387 -4.89 9.96 -2.78
C ASP A 387 -5.62 11.24 -2.38
N ARG A 388 -6.65 11.65 -3.14
CA ARG A 388 -7.54 12.75 -2.72
C ARG A 388 -8.30 12.41 -1.46
N LEU A 389 -8.94 11.24 -1.44
CA LEU A 389 -9.70 10.77 -0.28
C LEU A 389 -8.78 10.52 0.91
N LEU A 390 -7.65 9.86 0.70
CA LEU A 390 -6.66 9.57 1.73
C LEU A 390 -6.15 10.86 2.39
N GLY A 391 -5.70 11.83 1.59
CA GLY A 391 -5.25 13.12 2.11
C GLY A 391 -6.37 13.86 2.86
N CYS A 392 -7.60 13.84 2.34
CA CYS A 392 -8.74 14.43 3.04
C CYS A 392 -9.01 13.80 4.40
N ARG A 393 -9.07 12.47 4.46
CA ARG A 393 -9.35 11.71 5.70
C ARG A 393 -8.23 11.93 6.73
N MET A 394 -6.98 11.80 6.30
CA MET A 394 -5.81 11.98 7.17
C MET A 394 -5.68 13.42 7.69
N GLY A 395 -5.89 14.43 6.84
CA GLY A 395 -5.77 15.83 7.25
C GLY A 395 -6.84 16.26 8.25
N ALA A 396 -8.06 15.74 8.16
CA ALA A 396 -9.10 16.00 9.15
C ALA A 396 -8.74 15.36 10.50
N GLU A 397 -8.32 14.10 10.47
CA GLU A 397 -7.93 13.38 11.69
C GLU A 397 -6.69 14.01 12.35
N ALA A 398 -5.75 14.56 11.58
CA ALA A 398 -4.57 15.21 12.14
C ALA A 398 -4.92 16.41 13.02
N VAL A 399 -5.94 17.19 12.64
CA VAL A 399 -6.43 18.31 13.46
C VAL A 399 -7.06 17.78 14.74
N LEU A 400 -7.89 16.74 14.65
CA LEU A 400 -8.51 16.14 15.84
C LEU A 400 -7.48 15.59 16.81
N ALA A 401 -6.50 14.86 16.28
CA ALA A 401 -5.37 14.36 17.06
C ALA A 401 -4.64 15.50 17.79
N LEU A 402 -4.35 16.61 17.12
CA LEU A 402 -3.73 17.78 17.76
C LEU A 402 -4.58 18.35 18.89
N MET A 403 -5.90 18.45 18.70
CA MET A 403 -6.78 19.04 19.70
C MET A 403 -7.00 18.14 20.93
N GLU A 404 -6.81 16.84 20.79
CA GLU A 404 -6.89 15.86 21.88
C GLU A 404 -5.56 15.64 22.60
N MET A 405 -4.44 16.10 22.01
CA MET A 405 -3.12 15.94 22.60
C MET A 405 -2.95 16.79 23.87
N THR A 406 -2.31 16.17 24.86
CA THR A 406 -1.81 16.82 26.07
C THR A 406 -0.28 16.99 26.00
N PRO A 407 0.34 17.78 26.90
CA PRO A 407 1.80 17.89 26.95
C PRO A 407 2.54 16.54 27.05
N ASP A 408 1.90 15.55 27.68
CA ASP A 408 2.46 14.20 27.89
C ASP A 408 2.14 13.23 26.75
N SER A 409 1.35 13.64 25.77
CA SER A 409 1.01 12.80 24.62
C SER A 409 2.25 12.54 23.75
N GLU A 410 2.42 11.30 23.30
CA GLU A 410 3.47 10.96 22.33
C GLU A 410 3.11 11.53 20.95
N PRO A 411 4.08 12.06 20.19
CA PRO A 411 3.86 12.44 18.80
C PRO A 411 3.34 11.24 17.99
N CYS A 412 2.33 11.49 17.16
CA CYS A 412 1.75 10.45 16.35
C CYS A 412 1.79 10.82 14.86
N VAL A 413 1.66 9.78 14.04
CA VAL A 413 1.43 9.88 12.60
C VAL A 413 0.03 9.37 12.33
N VAL A 414 -0.75 10.13 11.55
CA VAL A 414 -2.03 9.64 11.06
C VAL A 414 -1.77 8.72 9.87
N SER A 415 -2.29 7.51 9.96
CA SER A 415 -2.05 6.40 9.04
C SER A 415 -3.36 5.76 8.61
N ILE A 416 -3.29 4.86 7.63
CA ILE A 416 -4.40 3.99 7.24
C ILE A 416 -4.02 2.54 7.53
N ASP A 417 -4.91 1.81 8.20
CA ASP A 417 -4.78 0.37 8.47
C ASP A 417 -6.14 -0.28 8.22
N GLY A 418 -6.19 -1.27 7.33
CA GLY A 418 -7.44 -2.00 7.05
C GLY A 418 -8.57 -1.10 6.52
N ASN A 419 -8.21 -0.03 5.79
CA ASN A 419 -9.10 1.03 5.32
C ASN A 419 -9.77 1.88 6.43
N ALA A 420 -9.28 1.82 7.67
CA ALA A 420 -9.64 2.75 8.74
C ALA A 420 -8.50 3.77 8.95
N ILE A 421 -8.86 5.01 9.27
CA ILE A 421 -7.87 5.99 9.72
C ILE A 421 -7.47 5.70 11.16
N VAL A 422 -6.17 5.65 11.42
CA VAL A 422 -5.59 5.36 12.72
C VAL A 422 -4.48 6.34 13.07
N ARG A 423 -4.12 6.41 14.35
CA ARG A 423 -2.98 7.17 14.87
C ARG A 423 -1.93 6.17 15.36
N VAL A 424 -0.70 6.32 14.91
CA VAL A 424 0.42 5.44 15.31
C VAL A 424 1.55 6.26 15.94
N PRO A 425 2.26 5.73 16.95
CA PRO A 425 3.41 6.41 17.55
C PRO A 425 4.51 6.71 16.54
N LEU A 426 4.88 7.99 16.40
CA LEU A 426 5.83 8.45 15.39
C LEU A 426 7.19 7.76 15.51
N MET A 427 7.74 7.69 16.72
CA MET A 427 9.09 7.16 16.91
C MET A 427 9.18 5.66 16.68
N GLN A 428 8.13 4.91 17.00
CA GLN A 428 8.07 3.49 16.69
C GLN A 428 8.08 3.25 15.17
N CYS A 429 7.37 4.10 14.41
CA CYS A 429 7.36 4.06 12.95
C CYS A 429 8.75 4.35 12.37
N VAL A 430 9.39 5.43 12.82
CA VAL A 430 10.74 5.83 12.37
C VAL A 430 11.78 4.75 12.66
N HIS A 431 11.80 4.22 13.90
CA HIS A 431 12.73 3.14 14.25
C HIS A 431 12.53 1.90 13.39
N ARG A 432 11.28 1.55 13.07
CA ARG A 432 10.97 0.41 12.21
C ARG A 432 11.40 0.65 10.76
N THR A 433 11.20 1.85 10.22
CA THR A 433 11.69 2.22 8.87
C THR A 433 13.21 2.13 8.79
N GLN A 434 13.93 2.63 9.80
CA GLN A 434 15.40 2.50 9.89
C GLN A 434 15.86 1.05 10.03
N ALA A 435 15.10 0.22 10.74
CA ALA A 435 15.40 -1.21 10.87
C ALA A 435 15.32 -1.95 9.53
N VAL A 436 14.44 -1.53 8.61
CA VAL A 436 14.40 -2.11 7.24
C VAL A 436 15.71 -1.82 6.51
N GLN A 437 16.17 -0.58 6.56
CA GLN A 437 17.43 -0.16 5.93
C GLN A 437 18.62 -0.94 6.50
N LYS A 438 18.67 -1.05 7.83
CA LYS A 438 19.70 -1.84 8.52
C LYS A 438 19.66 -3.32 8.12
N ALA A 439 18.48 -3.91 8.00
CA ALA A 439 18.33 -5.29 7.57
C ALA A 439 18.88 -5.51 6.15
N MET A 440 18.58 -4.60 5.22
CA MET A 440 19.14 -4.64 3.87
C MET A 440 20.67 -4.47 3.86
N GLU A 441 21.23 -3.57 4.67
CA GLU A 441 22.69 -3.38 4.80
C GLU A 441 23.41 -4.61 5.38
N THR A 442 22.75 -5.36 6.27
CA THR A 442 23.29 -6.62 6.81
C THR A 442 22.94 -7.86 5.98
N HIS A 443 22.36 -7.67 4.78
CA HIS A 443 21.90 -8.73 3.89
C HIS A 443 20.86 -9.69 4.53
N ASP A 444 20.08 -9.20 5.51
CA ASP A 444 18.93 -9.90 6.09
C ASP A 444 17.64 -9.54 5.34
N TRP A 445 17.52 -10.08 4.14
CA TRP A 445 16.43 -9.79 3.20
C TRP A 445 15.06 -10.25 3.72
N ASP A 446 15.01 -11.39 4.42
CA ASP A 446 13.77 -11.93 5.00
C ASP A 446 13.19 -10.95 6.04
N THR A 447 14.05 -10.39 6.90
CA THR A 447 13.64 -9.38 7.87
C THR A 447 13.23 -8.08 7.18
N ALA A 448 13.95 -7.64 6.13
CA ALA A 448 13.56 -6.46 5.36
C ALA A 448 12.13 -6.57 4.78
N VAL A 449 11.80 -7.70 4.15
CA VAL A 449 10.45 -7.98 3.62
C VAL A 449 9.40 -8.01 4.75
N LYS A 450 9.69 -8.68 5.87
CA LYS A 450 8.76 -8.75 7.01
C LYS A 450 8.49 -7.37 7.62
N LEU A 451 9.52 -6.54 7.74
CA LEU A 451 9.41 -5.22 8.36
C LEU A 451 8.59 -4.25 7.49
N ARG A 452 8.68 -4.33 6.15
CA ARG A 452 7.80 -3.60 5.21
C ARG A 452 6.32 -3.89 5.44
N GLY A 453 5.98 -5.10 5.87
CA GLY A 453 4.64 -5.47 6.30
C GLY A 453 3.96 -6.50 5.41
N ARG A 454 2.77 -6.92 5.85
CA ARG A 454 2.05 -8.05 5.25
C ARG A 454 1.58 -7.77 3.83
N SER A 455 1.20 -6.54 3.52
CA SER A 455 0.78 -6.13 2.17
C SER A 455 1.92 -6.29 1.17
N PHE A 456 3.11 -5.79 1.50
CA PHE A 456 4.31 -5.95 0.68
C PHE A 456 4.66 -7.44 0.47
N GLN A 457 4.70 -8.22 1.55
CA GLN A 457 5.00 -9.65 1.47
C GLN A 457 3.99 -10.40 0.57
N ARG A 458 2.69 -10.13 0.72
CA ARG A 458 1.64 -10.74 -0.12
C ARG A 458 1.78 -10.36 -1.59
N ASN A 459 2.12 -9.11 -1.88
CA ASN A 459 2.39 -8.66 -3.25
C ASN A 459 3.60 -9.41 -3.83
N LEU A 460 4.68 -9.54 -3.06
CA LEU A 460 5.88 -10.25 -3.48
C LEU A 460 5.60 -11.73 -3.76
N GLU A 461 4.91 -12.41 -2.86
CA GLU A 461 4.51 -13.80 -3.04
C GLU A 461 3.61 -13.98 -4.27
N THR A 462 2.63 -13.11 -4.45
CA THR A 462 1.74 -13.11 -5.62
C THR A 462 2.53 -12.90 -6.91
N TYR A 463 3.48 -11.96 -6.92
CA TYR A 463 4.34 -11.69 -8.07
C TYR A 463 5.20 -12.91 -8.42
N ARG A 464 5.82 -13.53 -7.41
CA ARG A 464 6.63 -14.75 -7.58
C ARG A 464 5.80 -15.89 -8.17
N LEU A 465 4.58 -16.12 -7.69
CA LEU A 465 3.72 -17.19 -8.18
C LEU A 465 3.25 -16.94 -9.62
N LEU A 466 2.80 -15.72 -9.92
CA LEU A 466 2.18 -15.42 -11.20
C LEU A 466 3.18 -15.17 -12.33
N THR A 467 4.46 -14.88 -12.04
CA THR A 467 5.48 -14.60 -13.07
C THR A 467 6.45 -15.75 -13.34
N LYS A 468 6.26 -16.92 -12.71
CA LYS A 468 6.99 -18.14 -13.07
C LYS A 468 6.74 -18.50 -14.54
N LEU A 469 7.77 -19.04 -15.20
CA LEU A 469 7.58 -19.82 -16.43
C LEU A 469 6.66 -20.99 -16.11
N GLU A 470 5.79 -21.39 -17.03
CA GLU A 470 4.72 -22.39 -16.79
C GLU A 470 5.24 -23.54 -15.91
N PRO A 471 4.87 -23.57 -14.61
CA PRO A 471 5.50 -24.48 -13.69
C PRO A 471 5.05 -25.90 -14.03
N LYS A 472 6.00 -26.85 -14.05
CA LYS A 472 5.63 -28.28 -13.99
C LYS A 472 4.81 -28.46 -12.72
N SER A 473 3.68 -29.15 -12.82
CA SER A 473 2.79 -29.38 -11.67
C SER A 473 3.60 -29.95 -10.50
N ASP A 474 3.65 -29.22 -9.39
CA ASP A 474 4.31 -29.66 -8.14
C ASP A 474 3.55 -30.83 -7.47
N LYS A 475 2.40 -31.25 -8.02
CA LYS A 475 1.66 -32.41 -7.52
C LYS A 475 2.47 -33.70 -7.71
N PRO A 476 2.57 -34.55 -6.67
CA PRO A 476 2.92 -35.95 -6.83
C PRO A 476 1.95 -36.62 -7.80
N ALA A 477 2.44 -37.55 -8.64
CA ALA A 477 1.65 -38.25 -9.66
C ALA A 477 0.39 -38.99 -9.12
N ASN A 478 0.26 -39.14 -7.80
CA ASN A 478 -0.81 -39.86 -7.12
C ASN A 478 -1.92 -38.96 -6.53
N GLU A 479 -1.86 -37.63 -6.67
CA GLU A 479 -2.94 -36.74 -6.20
C GLU A 479 -4.04 -36.52 -7.25
N PRO A 480 -5.33 -36.45 -6.84
CA PRO A 480 -6.42 -36.21 -7.78
C PRO A 480 -6.30 -34.82 -8.45
N SER A 481 -6.47 -34.81 -9.77
CA SER A 481 -6.61 -33.58 -10.56
C SER A 481 -8.06 -33.09 -10.48
N TYR A 482 -8.28 -31.91 -9.92
CA TYR A 482 -9.60 -31.27 -9.92
C TYR A 482 -9.81 -30.48 -11.22
N ASN A 483 -11.02 -30.55 -11.76
CA ASN A 483 -11.46 -29.63 -12.81
C ASN A 483 -12.17 -28.46 -12.14
N VAL A 484 -11.70 -27.25 -12.38
CA VAL A 484 -12.31 -26.02 -11.86
C VAL A 484 -12.72 -25.11 -12.99
N ALA A 485 -13.76 -24.31 -12.81
CA ALA A 485 -14.24 -23.38 -13.82
C ALA A 485 -14.27 -21.94 -13.29
N VAL A 486 -14.12 -20.97 -14.18
CA VAL A 486 -14.28 -19.53 -13.90
C VAL A 486 -15.30 -18.92 -14.85
N ILE A 487 -16.18 -18.09 -14.29
CA ILE A 487 -17.28 -17.45 -15.00
C ILE A 487 -17.44 -16.01 -14.55
N ASN A 488 -17.69 -15.10 -15.50
CA ASN A 488 -17.98 -13.70 -15.20
C ASN A 488 -19.48 -13.45 -15.31
N VAL A 489 -20.09 -12.73 -14.35
CA VAL A 489 -21.54 -12.51 -14.27
C VAL A 489 -21.85 -11.07 -13.85
N GLY A 490 -22.87 -10.47 -14.44
CA GLY A 490 -23.27 -9.09 -14.18
C GLY A 490 -22.89 -8.13 -15.31
N ALA A 491 -22.72 -6.85 -14.97
CA ALA A 491 -22.22 -5.84 -15.89
C ALA A 491 -20.69 -5.91 -16.00
N PRO A 492 -20.09 -5.59 -17.17
CA PRO A 492 -18.64 -5.52 -17.31
C PRO A 492 -18.01 -4.55 -16.30
N ALA A 493 -16.92 -4.98 -15.66
CA ALA A 493 -16.16 -4.19 -14.70
C ALA A 493 -14.66 -4.30 -14.97
N GLY A 494 -13.91 -3.23 -14.68
CA GLY A 494 -12.44 -3.28 -14.66
C GLY A 494 -11.95 -4.32 -13.64
N GLY A 495 -10.93 -5.09 -14.00
CA GLY A 495 -10.35 -6.12 -13.14
C GLY A 495 -10.94 -7.53 -13.30
N MET A 496 -12.08 -7.73 -14.00
CA MET A 496 -12.61 -9.08 -14.25
C MET A 496 -11.58 -9.97 -14.96
N ASN A 497 -10.91 -9.45 -16.00
CA ASN A 497 -9.87 -10.18 -16.72
C ASN A 497 -8.65 -10.49 -15.83
N ALA A 498 -8.26 -9.57 -14.94
CA ALA A 498 -7.17 -9.78 -13.99
C ALA A 498 -7.48 -10.92 -13.00
N VAL A 499 -8.72 -10.99 -12.50
CA VAL A 499 -9.18 -12.09 -11.63
C VAL A 499 -9.15 -13.42 -12.38
N VAL A 500 -9.71 -13.48 -13.59
CA VAL A 500 -9.70 -14.70 -14.41
C VAL A 500 -8.29 -15.19 -14.65
N ARG A 501 -7.37 -14.30 -15.03
CA ARG A 501 -5.96 -14.65 -15.22
C ARG A 501 -5.33 -15.24 -13.97
N SER A 502 -5.51 -14.56 -12.83
CA SER A 502 -4.95 -15.01 -11.56
C SER A 502 -5.46 -16.40 -11.20
N PHE A 503 -6.78 -16.62 -11.32
CA PHE A 503 -7.40 -17.92 -11.06
C PHE A 503 -6.90 -19.02 -11.99
N VAL A 504 -6.80 -18.76 -13.30
CA VAL A 504 -6.29 -19.73 -14.29
C VAL A 504 -4.86 -20.13 -13.98
N ARG A 505 -3.95 -19.16 -13.80
CA ARG A 505 -2.54 -19.46 -13.50
C ARG A 505 -2.38 -20.20 -12.16
N MET A 506 -3.15 -19.81 -11.14
CA MET A 506 -3.12 -20.50 -9.86
C MET A 506 -3.67 -21.93 -9.92
N GLY A 507 -4.75 -22.15 -10.66
CA GLY A 507 -5.33 -23.48 -10.87
C GLY A 507 -4.34 -24.42 -11.59
N ILE A 508 -3.71 -23.94 -12.67
CA ILE A 508 -2.70 -24.71 -13.43
C ILE A 508 -1.48 -25.00 -12.55
N HIS A 509 -0.97 -24.02 -11.80
CA HIS A 509 0.16 -24.22 -10.89
C HIS A 509 -0.14 -25.28 -9.82
N ARG A 510 -1.40 -25.39 -9.37
CA ARG A 510 -1.87 -26.43 -8.43
C ARG A 510 -2.21 -27.76 -9.12
N GLY A 511 -1.94 -27.92 -10.42
CA GLY A 511 -2.25 -29.13 -11.18
C GLY A 511 -3.75 -29.40 -11.30
N CYS A 512 -4.55 -28.34 -11.43
CA CYS A 512 -5.97 -28.43 -11.77
C CYS A 512 -6.18 -28.16 -13.27
N LYS A 513 -7.19 -28.82 -13.88
CA LYS A 513 -7.68 -28.41 -15.20
C LYS A 513 -8.62 -27.22 -15.02
N VAL A 514 -8.35 -26.11 -15.70
CA VAL A 514 -9.15 -24.89 -15.54
C VAL A 514 -9.98 -24.65 -16.80
N TYR A 515 -11.28 -24.37 -16.62
CA TYR A 515 -12.19 -24.05 -17.72
C TYR A 515 -12.68 -22.60 -17.62
N GLY A 516 -12.62 -21.86 -18.72
CA GLY A 516 -13.23 -20.55 -18.87
C GLY A 516 -14.62 -20.70 -19.47
N VAL A 517 -15.65 -20.30 -18.71
CA VAL A 517 -17.04 -20.33 -19.16
C VAL A 517 -17.33 -19.05 -19.93
N ARG A 518 -17.74 -19.17 -21.19
CA ARG A 518 -18.10 -18.02 -22.00
C ARG A 518 -19.54 -17.60 -21.74
N ASN A 519 -19.85 -16.31 -21.92
CA ASN A 519 -21.21 -15.77 -21.94
C ASN A 519 -22.06 -16.10 -20.69
N SER A 520 -21.42 -16.16 -19.51
CA SER A 520 -22.09 -16.41 -18.22
C SER A 520 -22.92 -17.72 -18.22
N PHE A 521 -24.00 -17.76 -17.43
CA PHE A 521 -24.79 -18.97 -17.23
C PHE A 521 -25.50 -19.48 -18.49
N GLU A 522 -25.71 -18.62 -19.49
CA GLU A 522 -26.23 -19.04 -20.79
C GLU A 522 -25.20 -19.91 -21.52
N GLY A 523 -23.94 -19.48 -21.58
CA GLY A 523 -22.90 -20.31 -22.19
C GLY A 523 -22.62 -21.56 -21.35
N LEU A 524 -22.69 -21.48 -20.02
CA LEU A 524 -22.60 -22.67 -19.16
C LEU A 524 -23.71 -23.68 -19.46
N ALA A 525 -24.96 -23.24 -19.57
CA ALA A 525 -26.09 -24.11 -19.92
C ALA A 525 -25.95 -24.74 -21.31
N ASN A 526 -25.28 -24.05 -22.24
CA ASN A 526 -25.04 -24.51 -23.60
C ASN A 526 -23.75 -25.35 -23.75
N GLY A 527 -22.96 -25.52 -22.69
CA GLY A 527 -21.68 -26.23 -22.76
C GLY A 527 -20.54 -25.44 -23.42
N ASP A 528 -20.62 -24.11 -23.48
CA ASP A 528 -19.59 -23.21 -24.02
C ASP A 528 -18.46 -22.97 -22.99
N LEU A 529 -17.70 -24.04 -22.73
CA LEU A 529 -16.51 -24.04 -21.88
C LEU A 529 -15.26 -24.24 -22.75
N LYS A 530 -14.22 -23.46 -22.46
CA LYS A 530 -12.88 -23.65 -23.05
C LYS A 530 -11.92 -24.07 -21.93
N GLU A 531 -11.20 -25.19 -22.13
CA GLU A 531 -10.04 -25.50 -21.28
C GLU A 531 -8.97 -24.42 -21.46
N MET A 532 -8.58 -23.78 -20.37
CA MET A 532 -7.67 -22.64 -20.34
C MET A 532 -6.25 -23.12 -20.11
N SER A 533 -5.34 -22.64 -20.94
CA SER A 533 -3.90 -22.81 -20.77
C SER A 533 -3.26 -21.57 -20.10
N TRP A 534 -2.01 -21.71 -19.67
CA TRP A 534 -1.23 -20.60 -19.11
C TRP A 534 -1.16 -19.40 -20.06
N LYS A 535 -1.07 -19.69 -21.37
CA LYS A 535 -0.90 -18.70 -22.45
C LYS A 535 -2.20 -17.97 -22.79
N ASP A 536 -3.35 -18.60 -22.57
CA ASP A 536 -4.65 -18.02 -22.94
C ASP A 536 -4.96 -16.72 -22.19
N VAL A 537 -4.38 -16.54 -21.01
CA VAL A 537 -4.62 -15.39 -20.13
C VAL A 537 -3.47 -14.39 -20.10
N ASN A 538 -2.53 -14.48 -21.03
CA ASN A 538 -1.40 -13.54 -21.12
C ASN A 538 -1.87 -12.11 -21.44
N GLY A 539 -1.43 -11.13 -20.66
CA GLY A 539 -1.74 -9.72 -20.88
C GLY A 539 -3.15 -9.31 -20.45
N TRP A 540 -3.93 -10.21 -19.84
CA TRP A 540 -5.32 -9.94 -19.46
C TRP A 540 -5.45 -8.87 -18.36
N VAL A 541 -4.44 -8.63 -17.52
CA VAL A 541 -4.50 -7.61 -16.44
C VAL A 541 -4.70 -6.21 -16.99
N MET A 542 -4.14 -5.92 -18.16
CA MET A 542 -4.16 -4.58 -18.78
C MET A 542 -5.49 -4.23 -19.46
N HIS A 543 -6.43 -5.17 -19.56
CA HIS A 543 -7.65 -4.99 -20.33
C HIS A 543 -8.90 -4.88 -19.45
N GLY A 544 -9.65 -3.80 -19.63
CA GLY A 544 -10.99 -3.64 -19.04
C GLY A 544 -12.03 -4.59 -19.67
N GLY A 545 -13.20 -4.68 -19.03
CA GLY A 545 -14.30 -5.51 -19.49
C GLY A 545 -14.11 -7.00 -19.17
N SER A 546 -14.68 -7.89 -19.99
CA SER A 546 -14.65 -9.34 -19.79
C SER A 546 -14.39 -10.08 -21.11
N PHE A 547 -13.24 -10.74 -21.24
CA PHE A 547 -12.94 -11.59 -22.41
C PHE A 547 -13.73 -12.89 -22.45
N LEU A 548 -14.17 -13.38 -21.29
CA LEU A 548 -15.14 -14.49 -21.22
C LEU A 548 -16.56 -14.04 -21.60
N GLY A 549 -16.81 -12.73 -21.75
CA GLY A 549 -18.16 -12.19 -21.80
C GLY A 549 -18.81 -12.16 -20.42
N THR A 550 -19.82 -11.32 -20.24
CA THR A 550 -20.56 -11.25 -18.97
C THR A 550 -21.99 -10.76 -19.23
N LYS A 551 -22.96 -11.39 -18.56
CA LYS A 551 -24.39 -11.12 -18.65
C LYS A 551 -25.01 -11.14 -17.25
N LYS A 552 -26.10 -10.42 -17.06
CA LYS A 552 -26.84 -10.34 -15.77
C LYS A 552 -27.82 -11.49 -15.52
N GLN A 553 -27.95 -12.43 -16.45
CA GLN A 553 -28.98 -13.46 -16.38
C GLN A 553 -28.70 -14.47 -15.26
N LEU A 554 -29.76 -14.83 -14.53
CA LEU A 554 -29.75 -15.85 -13.49
C LEU A 554 -29.98 -17.27 -14.08
N PRO A 555 -29.41 -18.33 -13.47
CA PRO A 555 -29.48 -19.70 -13.98
C PRO A 555 -30.84 -20.39 -13.75
N GLU A 556 -31.80 -19.76 -13.06
CA GLU A 556 -33.05 -20.40 -12.60
C GLU A 556 -33.80 -21.21 -13.66
N LYS A 557 -33.89 -20.68 -14.89
CA LYS A 557 -34.62 -21.30 -15.99
C LYS A 557 -33.86 -22.46 -16.64
N ASN A 558 -32.53 -22.49 -16.47
CA ASN A 558 -31.64 -23.42 -17.16
C ASN A 558 -30.80 -24.29 -16.20
N MET A 559 -31.23 -24.42 -14.94
CA MET A 559 -30.43 -25.06 -13.89
C MET A 559 -30.14 -26.53 -14.20
N SER A 560 -31.11 -27.25 -14.78
CA SER A 560 -30.92 -28.65 -15.20
C SER A 560 -29.84 -28.79 -16.27
N GLN A 561 -29.78 -27.87 -17.24
CA GLN A 561 -28.73 -27.86 -18.26
C GLN A 561 -27.36 -27.48 -17.68
N VAL A 562 -27.33 -26.53 -16.74
CA VAL A 562 -26.11 -26.14 -16.02
C VAL A 562 -25.56 -27.34 -15.25
N ALA A 563 -26.39 -28.04 -14.48
CA ALA A 563 -26.01 -29.24 -13.74
C ALA A 563 -25.49 -30.34 -14.66
N ALA A 564 -26.22 -30.65 -15.75
CA ALA A 564 -25.79 -31.63 -16.74
C ALA A 564 -24.45 -31.28 -17.39
N THR A 565 -24.19 -29.99 -17.63
CA THR A 565 -22.90 -29.53 -18.17
C THR A 565 -21.78 -29.66 -17.13
N MET A 566 -22.02 -29.28 -15.88
CA MET A 566 -21.03 -29.43 -14.81
C MET A 566 -20.66 -30.90 -14.60
N GLU A 567 -21.63 -31.81 -14.66
CA GLU A 567 -21.39 -33.25 -14.62
C GLU A 567 -20.61 -33.72 -15.85
N LYS A 568 -20.99 -33.31 -17.06
CA LYS A 568 -20.29 -33.68 -18.30
C LYS A 568 -18.81 -33.28 -18.28
N PHE A 569 -18.48 -32.09 -17.79
CA PHE A 569 -17.11 -31.59 -17.70
C PHE A 569 -16.43 -31.94 -16.37
N GLN A 570 -17.12 -32.66 -15.47
CA GLN A 570 -16.65 -33.04 -14.15
C GLN A 570 -16.16 -31.83 -13.34
N ILE A 571 -16.89 -30.71 -13.37
CA ILE A 571 -16.49 -29.47 -12.67
C ILE A 571 -16.67 -29.64 -11.16
N HIS A 572 -15.56 -29.60 -10.43
CA HIS A 572 -15.48 -29.78 -8.98
C HIS A 572 -15.58 -28.46 -8.20
N GLY A 573 -15.29 -27.32 -8.86
CA GLY A 573 -15.36 -26.00 -8.25
C GLY A 573 -15.60 -24.92 -9.29
N LEU A 574 -16.37 -23.90 -8.92
CA LEU A 574 -16.75 -22.79 -9.79
C LEU A 574 -16.43 -21.45 -9.11
N LEU A 575 -15.55 -20.66 -9.73
CA LEU A 575 -15.33 -19.26 -9.36
C LEU A 575 -16.27 -18.37 -10.16
N ILE A 576 -17.15 -17.64 -9.48
CA ILE A 576 -18.06 -16.68 -10.09
C ILE A 576 -17.55 -15.27 -9.76
N VAL A 577 -17.23 -14.48 -10.80
CA VAL A 577 -16.72 -13.11 -10.68
C VAL A 577 -17.79 -12.13 -11.14
N GLY A 578 -18.21 -11.19 -10.28
CA GLY A 578 -19.31 -10.30 -10.64
C GLY A 578 -19.86 -9.46 -9.50
N GLY A 579 -20.95 -8.76 -9.81
CA GLY A 579 -21.67 -7.88 -8.89
C GLY A 579 -22.77 -8.60 -8.09
N PHE A 580 -23.84 -7.88 -7.77
CA PHE A 580 -24.94 -8.37 -6.94
C PHE A 580 -25.64 -9.60 -7.51
N GLU A 581 -25.64 -9.78 -8.84
CA GLU A 581 -26.19 -10.97 -9.48
C GLU A 581 -25.49 -12.26 -9.00
N VAL A 582 -24.19 -12.21 -8.68
CA VAL A 582 -23.44 -13.37 -8.14
C VAL A 582 -24.03 -13.85 -6.83
N PHE A 583 -24.42 -12.93 -5.94
CA PHE A 583 -25.03 -13.27 -4.66
C PHE A 583 -26.31 -14.10 -4.85
N PHE A 584 -27.21 -13.67 -5.74
CA PHE A 584 -28.42 -14.44 -6.07
C PHE A 584 -28.10 -15.78 -6.71
N ASN A 585 -27.10 -15.83 -7.61
CA ASN A 585 -26.70 -17.09 -8.23
C ASN A 585 -26.25 -18.10 -7.17
N LEU A 586 -25.44 -17.69 -6.20
CA LEU A 586 -25.00 -18.58 -5.12
C LEU A 586 -26.18 -19.11 -4.30
N ILE A 587 -27.17 -18.26 -3.99
CA ILE A 587 -28.41 -18.68 -3.31
C ILE A 587 -29.18 -19.70 -4.16
N ILE A 588 -29.28 -19.50 -5.48
CA ILE A 588 -29.97 -20.44 -6.37
C ILE A 588 -29.27 -21.80 -6.39
N PHE A 589 -27.93 -21.82 -6.43
CA PHE A 589 -27.12 -23.05 -6.38
C PHE A 589 -27.18 -23.77 -5.02
N GLU A 590 -27.40 -23.05 -3.93
CA GLU A 590 -27.56 -23.66 -2.60
C GLU A 590 -28.93 -24.33 -2.45
N ASN A 591 -29.98 -23.73 -3.06
CA ASN A 591 -31.37 -24.16 -2.89
C ASN A 591 -31.86 -25.18 -3.93
N LYS A 592 -31.13 -25.39 -5.03
CA LYS A 592 -31.52 -26.27 -6.15
C LYS A 592 -30.36 -27.18 -6.52
#